data_AF-A0A971ERR3-F1
#
_entry.id   AF-A0A971ERR3-F1
#
_cell.length_a   1.000
_cell.length_b   1.000
_cell.length_c   1.000
_cell.angle_alpha   90.00
_cell.angle_beta   90.00
_cell.angle_gamma   90.00
#
_symmetry.space_group_name_H-M   'P 1'
#
loop_
_entity.id
_entity.type
_entity.pdbx_description
1 polymer ?
#
loop_
_entity_poly.entity_id
_entity_poly.type
_entity_poly.pdbx_seq_one_letter_code
_entity_poly.pdbx_strand_id
1 'polypeptide(L)'
;MSIQLPAILSDGMVLQRNAEVLLWGTSTEPVTVTFLEREYHTLPDSSGRWKVSLCNLKPGGPYELKINEITIKDVYVGDVWLCSGQSNMQTPMSRVKHMYPEEFEKPNPNIRQFTVPQRFDFKRSLDTLNDGCWNEASPESIGNFSAVGYFFAQRLYEKYRVPIGLILSAVGGTPIHAWMSREALKDFPELICEANMCTDDYIKKVQEDNLKNTQSFFKQVDSTDPGLVQEWYSPDFDDTHWEEKELLTPWTGTGSFWFRKTIEIPPELEGKPATLFLGTIVDWDAVYVNGVLIGNTTYRYPPREYRIPALPKGKCVIAIRVISNDGGYFTPGKQYLLTTDEGSFNLNGVWKFKKGGCSTPQVPEIFLHYKPTGLYNGMISPLKPYRIKGAIWYQGESDAGNYETYRQKFTSLIQSWRNDWGYEFPFMFVELPHWGEGGNWHLIRRQQIDSLDIPNTAMAAAFDLGEHNDLHPLGKKVVGERLARCAMRVAYGEKMPHSPFEIVGYNKKIK
;
A
#
# COMPACT_ATOMS: atom_id res chain seq x y z
N MET A 1 11.15 24.54 21.57
CA MET A 1 10.18 23.82 22.43
C MET A 1 11.00 23.00 23.41
N SER A 2 10.67 23.04 24.70
CA SER A 2 11.39 22.28 25.74
C SER A 2 11.05 20.79 25.70
N ILE A 3 10.02 20.39 24.95
CA ILE A 3 9.59 19.01 24.76
C ILE A 3 9.37 18.69 23.26
N GLN A 4 9.70 17.46 22.85
CA GLN A 4 9.45 16.93 21.51
C GLN A 4 8.85 15.52 21.60
N LEU A 5 7.83 15.26 20.78
CA LEU A 5 7.13 13.99 20.71
C LEU A 5 7.41 13.30 19.37
N PRO A 6 7.43 11.96 19.32
CA PRO A 6 7.37 11.25 18.05
C PRO A 6 6.04 11.57 17.33
N ALA A 7 6.04 11.63 16.01
CA ALA A 7 4.88 12.00 15.19
C ALA A 7 3.67 11.06 15.38
N ILE A 8 3.88 9.82 15.84
CA ILE A 8 2.80 8.88 16.14
C ILE A 8 2.02 9.23 17.42
N LEU A 9 2.58 10.06 18.29
CA LEU A 9 1.89 10.66 19.44
C LEU A 9 1.38 12.05 19.02
N SER A 10 0.26 12.05 18.30
CA SER A 10 -0.35 13.24 17.70
C SER A 10 -1.88 13.16 17.73
N ASP A 11 -2.53 14.25 17.33
CA ASP A 11 -3.99 14.37 17.31
C ASP A 11 -4.62 13.20 16.57
N GLY A 12 -5.71 12.66 17.12
CA GLY A 12 -6.42 11.55 16.52
C GLY A 12 -5.81 10.17 16.78
N MET A 13 -4.80 10.05 17.65
CA MET A 13 -4.20 8.74 17.95
C MET A 13 -5.15 7.77 18.67
N VAL A 14 -4.84 6.49 18.57
CA VAL A 14 -5.55 5.41 19.30
C VAL A 14 -4.58 4.66 20.19
N LEU A 15 -4.76 4.76 21.52
CA LEU A 15 -3.97 4.03 22.52
C LEU A 15 -4.56 2.63 22.76
N GLN A 16 -3.70 1.62 22.93
CA GLN A 16 -4.14 0.25 23.18
C GLN A 16 -4.84 0.10 24.54
N ARG A 17 -6.09 -0.34 24.54
CA ARG A 17 -6.85 -0.67 25.75
C ARG A 17 -6.31 -1.92 26.45
N ASN A 18 -6.60 -2.04 27.75
CA ASN A 18 -6.29 -3.23 28.57
C ASN A 18 -4.81 -3.66 28.50
N ALA A 19 -3.91 -2.70 28.34
CA ALA A 19 -2.48 -2.93 28.29
C ALA A 19 -1.73 -1.80 29.01
N GLU A 20 -0.46 -2.04 29.28
CA GLU A 20 0.49 -0.98 29.58
C GLU A 20 0.83 -0.24 28.27
N VAL A 21 0.64 1.08 28.27
CA VAL A 21 0.88 1.95 27.11
C VAL A 21 1.94 2.99 27.49
N LEU A 22 2.96 3.13 26.65
CA LEU A 22 4.01 4.11 26.86
C LEU A 22 3.69 5.40 26.11
N LEU A 23 3.91 6.53 26.78
CA LEU A 23 4.11 7.83 26.16
C LEU A 23 5.59 8.18 26.33
N TRP A 24 6.20 8.78 25.30
CA TRP A 24 7.63 9.05 25.31
C TRP A 24 7.98 10.25 24.42
N GLY A 25 9.18 10.78 24.62
CA GLY A 25 9.70 11.89 23.84
C GLY A 25 11.07 12.33 24.35
N THR A 26 11.47 13.53 23.96
CA THR A 26 12.63 14.22 24.55
C THR A 26 12.19 15.50 25.24
N SER A 27 12.88 15.90 26.31
CA SER A 27 12.66 17.16 26.99
C SER A 27 13.92 17.63 27.74
N THR A 28 14.08 18.94 27.87
CA THR A 28 15.10 19.57 28.72
C THR A 28 14.60 19.87 30.15
N GLU A 29 13.32 19.65 30.41
CA GLU A 29 12.64 20.02 31.66
C GLU A 29 11.84 18.83 32.23
N PRO A 30 11.42 18.86 33.50
CA PRO A 30 10.46 17.89 34.04
C PRO A 30 9.20 17.80 33.16
N VAL A 31 8.67 16.58 32.99
CA VAL A 31 7.50 16.31 32.15
C VAL A 31 6.33 15.89 33.02
N THR A 32 5.21 16.57 32.84
CA THR A 32 3.91 16.28 33.44
C THR A 32 2.93 15.88 32.35
N VAL A 33 2.35 14.69 32.49
CA VAL A 33 1.34 14.14 31.60
C VAL A 33 0.00 14.10 32.34
N THR A 34 -1.05 14.68 31.75
CA THR A 34 -2.42 14.57 32.26
C THR A 34 -3.30 13.82 31.26
N PHE A 35 -3.91 12.71 31.70
CA PHE A 35 -4.84 11.92 30.89
C PHE A 35 -5.91 11.27 31.76
N LEU A 36 -7.18 11.35 31.35
CA LEU A 36 -8.33 10.77 32.07
C LEU A 36 -8.34 11.13 33.57
N GLU A 37 -8.20 12.43 33.88
CA GLU A 37 -8.17 12.99 35.25
C GLU A 37 -7.02 12.46 36.12
N ARG A 38 -6.00 11.83 35.52
CA ARG A 38 -4.78 11.39 36.20
C ARG A 38 -3.59 12.20 35.73
N GLU A 39 -2.72 12.49 36.68
CA GLU A 39 -1.47 13.19 36.46
C GLU A 39 -0.29 12.25 36.69
N TYR A 40 0.72 12.34 35.83
CA TYR A 40 1.93 11.54 35.85
C TYR A 40 3.13 12.48 35.70
N HIS A 41 4.18 12.26 36.48
CA HIS A 41 5.39 13.08 36.42
C HIS A 41 6.60 12.20 36.13
N THR A 42 7.53 12.70 35.31
CA THR A 42 8.83 12.08 35.05
C THR A 42 9.90 13.12 34.83
N LEU A 43 11.16 12.74 35.06
CA LEU A 43 12.32 13.52 34.66
C LEU A 43 12.93 12.93 33.38
N PRO A 44 13.44 13.76 32.46
CA PRO A 44 14.24 13.27 31.34
C PRO A 44 15.57 12.67 31.83
N ASP A 45 16.06 11.65 31.12
CA ASP A 45 17.36 11.03 31.35
C ASP A 45 18.52 11.95 30.91
N SER A 46 19.77 11.51 31.09
CA SER A 46 20.95 12.30 30.69
C SER A 46 21.05 12.58 29.19
N SER A 47 20.29 11.87 28.36
CA SER A 47 20.16 12.09 26.91
C SER A 47 18.91 12.90 26.56
N GLY A 48 18.19 13.42 27.55
CA GLY A 48 16.96 14.17 27.39
C GLY A 48 15.72 13.31 27.14
N ARG A 49 15.80 11.98 27.16
CA ARG A 49 14.64 11.13 26.86
C ARG A 49 13.79 10.91 28.10
N TRP A 50 12.48 10.91 27.92
CA TRP A 50 11.53 10.62 29.00
C TRP A 50 10.49 9.59 28.53
N LYS A 51 9.88 8.91 29.50
CA LYS A 51 8.75 8.02 29.26
C LYS A 51 7.81 7.98 30.46
N VAL A 52 6.52 7.82 30.19
CA VAL A 52 5.46 7.61 31.18
C VAL A 52 4.66 6.39 30.77
N SER A 53 4.29 5.57 31.75
CA SER A 53 3.47 4.38 31.56
C SER A 53 2.03 4.63 31.99
N LEU A 54 1.09 4.37 31.10
CA LEU A 54 -0.35 4.43 31.32
C LEU A 54 -0.91 3.01 31.40
N CYS A 55 -1.65 2.71 32.47
CA CYS A 55 -2.21 1.38 32.71
C CYS A 55 -3.73 1.42 32.85
N ASN A 56 -4.37 0.29 32.54
CA ASN A 56 -5.81 0.05 32.75
C ASN A 56 -6.72 1.06 32.02
N LEU A 57 -6.34 1.44 30.80
CA LEU A 57 -7.14 2.32 29.96
C LEU A 57 -8.40 1.58 29.46
N LYS A 58 -9.57 2.13 29.81
CA LYS A 58 -10.87 1.64 29.31
C LYS A 58 -11.14 2.18 27.90
N PRO A 59 -11.75 1.40 27.01
CA PRO A 59 -12.05 1.87 25.66
C PRO A 59 -13.01 3.06 25.67
N GLY A 60 -12.81 4.00 24.75
CA GLY A 60 -13.62 5.21 24.64
C GLY A 60 -12.87 6.35 23.95
N GLY A 61 -13.41 7.56 24.07
CA GLY A 61 -12.92 8.78 23.45
C GLY A 61 -14.04 9.54 22.73
N PRO A 62 -13.74 10.69 22.11
CA PRO A 62 -12.44 11.35 22.12
C PRO A 62 -12.09 11.92 23.51
N TYR A 63 -10.81 11.89 23.86
CA TYR A 63 -10.24 12.48 25.07
C TYR A 63 -9.16 13.52 24.71
N GLU A 64 -8.82 14.38 25.66
CA GLU A 64 -7.63 15.23 25.58
C GLU A 64 -6.48 14.62 26.40
N LEU A 65 -5.28 14.61 25.83
CA LEU A 65 -4.04 14.26 26.50
C LEU A 65 -3.16 15.51 26.56
N LYS A 66 -2.75 15.91 27.77
CA LYS A 66 -1.86 17.06 27.95
C LYS A 66 -0.48 16.59 28.38
N ILE A 67 0.56 17.13 27.76
CA ILE A 67 1.97 16.85 28.06
C ILE A 67 2.67 18.21 28.16
N ASN A 68 2.92 18.67 29.38
CA ASN A 68 3.31 20.06 29.65
C ASN A 68 2.40 21.06 28.90
N GLU A 69 2.96 21.86 27.99
CA GLU A 69 2.24 22.84 27.17
C GLU A 69 1.57 22.24 25.92
N ILE A 70 1.89 21.00 25.56
CA ILE A 70 1.31 20.32 24.40
C ILE A 70 -0.05 19.73 24.77
N THR A 71 -1.07 20.02 23.98
CA THR A 71 -2.38 19.33 24.06
C THR A 71 -2.58 18.50 22.80
N ILE A 72 -2.69 17.18 22.97
CA ILE A 72 -3.08 16.23 21.93
C ILE A 72 -4.59 16.00 22.05
N LYS A 73 -5.30 16.26 20.96
CA LYS A 73 -6.77 16.16 20.86
C LYS A 73 -7.19 14.86 20.20
N ASP A 74 -8.48 14.54 20.34
CA ASP A 74 -9.09 13.37 19.71
C ASP A 74 -8.36 12.05 20.01
N VAL A 75 -7.92 11.88 21.26
CA VAL A 75 -7.25 10.66 21.71
C VAL A 75 -8.30 9.60 22.03
N TYR A 76 -8.20 8.45 21.37
CA TYR A 76 -9.05 7.30 21.63
C TYR A 76 -8.31 6.22 22.40
N VAL A 77 -9.04 5.42 23.15
CA VAL A 77 -8.55 4.17 23.72
C VAL A 77 -9.29 3.02 23.03
N GLY A 78 -8.54 2.13 22.39
CA GLY A 78 -9.07 1.17 21.43
C GLY A 78 -8.20 -0.07 21.22
N ASP A 79 -8.40 -0.77 20.10
CA ASP A 79 -7.52 -1.87 19.67
C ASP A 79 -6.63 -1.39 18.53
N VAL A 80 -5.31 -1.50 18.69
CA VAL A 80 -4.30 -0.99 17.75
C VAL A 80 -3.67 -2.14 16.97
N TRP A 81 -3.61 -2.03 15.65
CA TRP A 81 -3.12 -3.07 14.75
C TRP A 81 -2.04 -2.55 13.82
N LEU A 82 -0.90 -3.26 13.78
CA LEU A 82 0.14 -3.02 12.80
C LEU A 82 -0.24 -3.70 11.48
N CYS A 83 -0.42 -2.92 10.41
CA CYS A 83 -0.73 -3.39 9.07
C CYS A 83 0.54 -3.32 8.22
N SER A 84 1.15 -4.46 7.89
CA SER A 84 2.45 -4.50 7.22
C SER A 84 2.54 -5.50 6.07
N GLY A 85 3.61 -5.42 5.30
CA GLY A 85 3.85 -6.21 4.09
C GLY A 85 4.05 -5.31 2.88
N GLN A 86 3.45 -5.70 1.75
CA GLN A 86 3.71 -5.05 0.46
C GLN A 86 2.45 -4.46 -0.18
N SER A 87 2.44 -4.41 -1.52
CA SER A 87 1.45 -3.70 -2.34
C SER A 87 -0.01 -4.08 -2.04
N ASN A 88 -0.31 -5.35 -1.77
CA ASN A 88 -1.66 -5.78 -1.43
C ASN A 88 -2.13 -5.29 -0.04
N MET A 89 -1.23 -5.15 0.94
CA MET A 89 -1.52 -4.44 2.20
C MET A 89 -1.62 -2.93 1.99
N GLN A 90 -0.75 -2.37 1.15
CA GLN A 90 -0.68 -0.93 0.90
C GLN A 90 -1.85 -0.40 0.04
N THR A 91 -2.49 -1.26 -0.75
CA THR A 91 -3.54 -0.90 -1.71
C THR A 91 -4.59 0.00 -1.02
N PRO A 92 -4.75 1.25 -1.48
CA PRO A 92 -5.61 2.20 -0.80
C PRO A 92 -7.08 2.00 -1.17
N MET A 93 -8.01 2.44 -0.31
CA MET A 93 -9.46 2.39 -0.58
C MET A 93 -9.83 3.09 -1.89
N SER A 94 -9.12 4.15 -2.28
CA SER A 94 -9.33 4.85 -3.56
C SER A 94 -9.22 3.92 -4.77
N ARG A 95 -8.42 2.84 -4.70
CA ARG A 95 -8.33 1.83 -5.78
C ARG A 95 -9.53 0.92 -5.86
N VAL A 96 -10.30 0.78 -4.78
CA VAL A 96 -11.49 -0.09 -4.71
C VAL A 96 -12.79 0.70 -4.61
N LYS A 97 -12.74 2.03 -4.76
CA LYS A 97 -13.89 2.93 -4.58
C LYS A 97 -15.10 2.56 -5.44
N HIS A 98 -14.87 2.13 -6.68
CA HIS A 98 -15.95 1.76 -7.60
C HIS A 98 -16.58 0.41 -7.27
N MET A 99 -15.88 -0.44 -6.53
CA MET A 99 -16.40 -1.71 -6.04
C MET A 99 -17.16 -1.55 -4.72
N TYR A 100 -16.85 -0.51 -3.95
CA TYR A 100 -17.45 -0.24 -2.63
C TYR A 100 -17.76 1.26 -2.44
N PRO A 101 -18.63 1.86 -3.28
CA PRO A 101 -18.89 3.30 -3.23
C PRO A 101 -19.57 3.73 -1.92
N GLU A 102 -20.37 2.85 -1.30
CA GLU A 102 -21.11 3.15 -0.07
C GLU A 102 -20.18 3.42 1.13
N GLU A 103 -18.98 2.82 1.11
CA GLU A 103 -17.98 3.00 2.17
C GLU A 103 -17.43 4.43 2.20
N PHE A 104 -17.52 5.17 1.09
CA PHE A 104 -17.09 6.57 0.97
C PHE A 104 -18.17 7.57 1.39
N GLU A 105 -19.44 7.17 1.41
CA GLU A 105 -20.55 8.05 1.79
C GLU A 105 -20.61 8.26 3.31
N LYS A 106 -20.40 7.18 4.08
CA LYS A 106 -20.45 7.21 5.55
C LYS A 106 -19.31 6.42 6.20
N PRO A 107 -18.04 6.87 6.03
CA PRO A 107 -16.91 6.30 6.75
C PRO A 107 -17.10 6.33 8.26
N ASN A 108 -16.53 5.36 8.97
CA ASN A 108 -16.60 5.31 10.43
C ASN A 108 -15.42 6.04 11.09
N PRO A 109 -15.62 7.23 11.71
CA PRO A 109 -14.53 8.03 12.28
C PRO A 109 -13.85 7.40 13.51
N ASN A 110 -14.41 6.31 14.05
CA ASN A 110 -13.76 5.51 15.11
C ASN A 110 -12.69 4.55 14.57
N ILE A 111 -12.53 4.47 13.24
CA ILE A 111 -11.42 3.80 12.58
C ILE A 111 -10.42 4.88 12.19
N ARG A 112 -9.20 4.76 12.68
CA ARG A 112 -8.13 5.73 12.44
C ARG A 112 -6.89 5.06 11.91
N GLN A 113 -6.17 5.72 11.00
CA GLN A 113 -4.94 5.19 10.42
C GLN A 113 -3.79 6.19 10.57
N PHE A 114 -2.65 5.71 11.06
CA PHE A 114 -1.36 6.35 10.94
C PHE A 114 -0.58 5.67 9.81
N THR A 115 -0.28 6.39 8.73
CA THR A 115 0.59 5.88 7.67
C THR A 115 2.04 6.19 8.01
N VAL A 116 2.85 5.16 8.21
CA VAL A 116 4.28 5.32 8.47
C VAL A 116 4.96 5.84 7.20
N PRO A 117 5.71 6.96 7.27
CA PRO A 117 6.45 7.47 6.13
C PRO A 117 7.40 6.41 5.56
N GLN A 118 7.40 6.25 4.23
CA GLN A 118 8.28 5.30 3.58
C GLN A 118 9.73 5.75 3.71
N ARG A 119 10.51 5.01 4.51
CA ARG A 119 11.92 5.32 4.76
C ARG A 119 12.71 4.05 4.95
N PHE A 120 13.86 3.97 4.30
CA PHE A 120 14.87 2.96 4.60
C PHE A 120 16.07 3.60 5.31
N ASP A 121 16.73 2.84 6.18
CA ASP A 121 18.05 3.19 6.75
C ASP A 121 18.85 1.89 6.89
N PHE A 122 19.96 1.74 6.16
CA PHE A 122 20.76 0.50 6.20
C PHE A 122 21.81 0.48 7.32
N LYS A 123 22.07 1.64 7.94
CA LYS A 123 23.14 1.81 8.93
C LYS A 123 22.63 1.69 10.35
N ARG A 124 21.47 2.29 10.63
CA ARG A 124 20.90 2.34 11.99
C ARG A 124 19.41 2.08 11.98
N SER A 125 18.94 1.44 13.03
CA SER A 125 17.53 1.39 13.35
C SER A 125 17.10 2.76 13.89
N LEU A 126 16.00 3.31 13.38
CA LEU A 126 15.46 4.56 13.90
C LEU A 126 14.70 4.29 15.20
N ASP A 127 14.81 5.25 16.13
CA ASP A 127 14.14 5.19 17.44
C ASP A 127 12.87 6.05 17.49
N THR A 128 12.65 6.93 16.50
CA THR A 128 11.52 7.84 16.46
C THR A 128 11.03 8.09 15.03
N LEU A 129 9.73 8.34 14.89
CA LEU A 129 9.12 8.87 13.67
C LEU A 129 9.03 10.39 13.79
N ASN A 130 9.59 11.11 12.84
CA ASN A 130 9.57 12.58 12.82
C ASN A 130 8.45 13.17 11.95
N ASP A 131 7.71 12.31 11.24
CA ASP A 131 6.67 12.71 10.30
C ASP A 131 5.56 11.64 10.25
N GLY A 132 4.43 11.99 9.65
CA GLY A 132 3.19 11.22 9.62
C GLY A 132 2.12 11.79 10.54
N CYS A 133 0.87 11.46 10.26
CA CYS A 133 -0.28 11.89 11.05
C CYS A 133 -1.34 10.78 11.13
N TRP A 134 -2.12 10.81 12.21
CA TRP A 134 -3.33 10.02 12.29
C TRP A 134 -4.43 10.68 11.47
N ASN A 135 -5.13 9.87 10.68
CA ASN A 135 -6.30 10.27 9.95
C ASN A 135 -7.47 9.46 10.50
N GLU A 136 -8.59 10.11 10.80
CA GLU A 136 -9.86 9.39 10.95
C GLU A 136 -10.38 8.98 9.59
N ALA A 137 -11.19 7.92 9.49
CA ALA A 137 -11.88 7.61 8.26
C ALA A 137 -13.03 8.60 8.04
N SER A 138 -12.88 9.50 7.08
CA SER A 138 -13.85 10.49 6.60
C SER A 138 -13.97 10.42 5.07
N PRO A 139 -14.99 11.01 4.45
CA PRO A 139 -15.12 11.03 2.98
C PRO A 139 -13.86 11.56 2.27
N GLU A 140 -13.13 12.49 2.90
CA GLU A 140 -11.92 13.13 2.39
C GLU A 140 -10.67 12.26 2.56
N SER A 141 -10.59 11.48 3.64
CA SER A 141 -9.37 10.76 4.02
C SER A 141 -9.41 9.26 3.74
N ILE A 142 -10.60 8.64 3.71
CA ILE A 142 -10.77 7.18 3.60
C ILE A 142 -10.07 6.65 2.36
N GLY A 143 -10.04 7.43 1.27
CA GLY A 143 -9.34 7.08 0.03
C GLY A 143 -7.86 6.72 0.20
N ASN A 144 -7.21 7.13 1.29
CA ASN A 144 -5.81 6.84 1.60
C ASN A 144 -5.62 5.70 2.62
N PHE A 145 -6.70 5.12 3.14
CA PHE A 145 -6.62 3.98 4.05
C PHE A 145 -6.22 2.72 3.30
N SER A 146 -5.45 1.83 3.93
CA SER A 146 -5.29 0.46 3.44
C SER A 146 -6.67 -0.18 3.31
N ALA A 147 -7.03 -0.65 2.11
CA ALA A 147 -8.34 -1.26 1.90
C ALA A 147 -8.52 -2.51 2.78
N VAL A 148 -7.49 -3.37 2.84
CA VAL A 148 -7.50 -4.56 3.69
C VAL A 148 -7.58 -4.17 5.17
N GLY A 149 -6.77 -3.19 5.60
CA GLY A 149 -6.78 -2.70 6.98
C GLY A 149 -8.12 -2.06 7.38
N TYR A 150 -8.73 -1.28 6.50
CA TYR A 150 -10.01 -0.62 6.71
C TYR A 150 -11.13 -1.65 6.91
N PHE A 151 -11.30 -2.60 5.98
CA PHE A 151 -12.35 -3.62 6.09
C PHE A 151 -12.13 -4.55 7.29
N PHE A 152 -10.86 -4.85 7.62
CA PHE A 152 -10.50 -5.53 8.86
C PHE A 152 -10.97 -4.76 10.11
N ALA A 153 -10.66 -3.46 10.19
CA ALA A 153 -11.05 -2.61 11.30
C ALA A 153 -12.57 -2.45 11.40
N GLN A 154 -13.25 -2.25 10.28
CA GLN A 154 -14.69 -2.12 10.20
C GLN A 154 -15.39 -3.35 10.76
N ARG A 155 -14.96 -4.54 10.33
CA ARG A 155 -15.53 -5.80 10.80
C ARG A 155 -15.33 -6.02 12.30
N LEU A 156 -14.19 -5.63 12.86
CA LEU A 156 -13.94 -5.67 14.30
C LEU A 156 -14.77 -4.63 15.06
N TYR A 157 -14.86 -3.41 14.54
CA TYR A 157 -15.66 -2.34 15.14
C TYR A 157 -17.14 -2.70 15.19
N GLU A 158 -17.71 -3.25 14.13
CA GLU A 158 -19.11 -3.70 14.10
C GLU A 158 -19.44 -4.68 15.23
N LYS A 159 -18.49 -5.59 15.52
CA LYS A 159 -18.65 -6.60 16.56
C LYS A 159 -18.46 -6.05 17.96
N TYR A 160 -17.39 -5.27 18.19
CA TYR A 160 -16.98 -4.89 19.54
C TYR A 160 -17.35 -3.46 19.94
N ARG A 161 -17.69 -2.60 18.97
CA ARG A 161 -17.98 -1.17 19.16
C ARG A 161 -16.88 -0.44 19.92
N VAL A 162 -15.63 -0.76 19.58
CA VAL A 162 -14.41 -0.21 20.19
C VAL A 162 -13.59 0.48 19.10
N PRO A 163 -13.06 1.70 19.34
CA PRO A 163 -12.20 2.39 18.37
C PRO A 163 -11.04 1.50 17.90
N ILE A 164 -10.71 1.59 16.61
CA ILE A 164 -9.64 0.79 16.00
C ILE A 164 -8.57 1.73 15.44
N GLY A 165 -7.32 1.54 15.87
CA GLY A 165 -6.16 2.22 15.32
C GLY A 165 -5.40 1.30 14.37
N LEU A 166 -5.11 1.77 13.16
CA LEU A 166 -4.32 1.08 12.16
C LEU A 166 -2.98 1.81 12.01
N ILE A 167 -1.87 1.11 12.20
CA ILE A 167 -0.54 1.63 11.86
C ILE A 167 -0.14 0.97 10.54
N LEU A 168 -0.24 1.70 9.43
CA LEU A 168 0.10 1.19 8.11
C LEU A 168 1.61 1.36 7.83
N SER A 169 2.32 0.25 7.79
CA SER A 169 3.76 0.16 7.48
C SER A 169 3.97 -0.86 6.36
N ALA A 170 3.63 -0.49 5.12
CA ALA A 170 3.66 -1.37 3.95
C ALA A 170 4.21 -0.65 2.71
N VAL A 171 4.99 -1.37 1.89
CA VAL A 171 5.66 -0.82 0.70
C VAL A 171 5.59 -1.82 -0.46
N GLY A 172 5.01 -1.39 -1.58
CA GLY A 172 4.88 -2.20 -2.79
C GLY A 172 6.17 -2.83 -3.28
N GLY A 173 6.08 -4.09 -3.73
CA GLY A 173 7.19 -4.83 -4.34
C GLY A 173 8.29 -5.29 -3.39
N THR A 174 8.16 -5.08 -2.08
CA THR A 174 9.22 -5.42 -1.13
C THR A 174 9.26 -6.91 -0.77
N PRO A 175 10.44 -7.55 -0.82
CA PRO A 175 10.64 -8.88 -0.29
C PRO A 175 10.71 -8.86 1.24
N ILE A 176 10.51 -10.01 1.87
CA ILE A 176 10.44 -10.15 3.32
C ILE A 176 11.70 -9.66 4.04
N HIS A 177 12.87 -9.82 3.43
CA HIS A 177 14.15 -9.46 4.03
C HIS A 177 14.35 -7.94 4.21
N ALA A 178 13.61 -7.11 3.47
CA ALA A 178 13.59 -5.66 3.71
C ALA A 178 13.00 -5.30 5.09
N TRP A 179 12.13 -6.17 5.63
CA TRP A 179 11.37 -6.01 6.87
C TRP A 179 11.97 -6.78 8.07
N MET A 180 13.13 -7.41 7.88
CA MET A 180 13.84 -8.15 8.92
C MET A 180 14.91 -7.28 9.57
N SER A 181 15.07 -7.39 10.88
CA SER A 181 16.21 -6.80 11.58
C SER A 181 17.51 -7.47 11.13
N ARG A 182 18.64 -6.80 11.34
CA ARG A 182 19.96 -7.40 11.07
C ARG A 182 20.18 -8.69 11.87
N GLU A 183 19.72 -8.74 13.11
CA GLU A 183 19.77 -9.95 13.95
C GLU A 183 18.91 -11.08 13.38
N ALA A 184 17.71 -10.76 12.87
CA ALA A 184 16.83 -11.75 12.22
C ALA A 184 17.44 -12.34 10.94
N LEU A 185 18.42 -11.65 10.34
CA LEU A 185 19.13 -12.09 9.13
C LEU A 185 20.38 -12.94 9.41
N LYS A 186 20.73 -13.23 10.67
CA LYS A 186 21.98 -13.94 11.02
C LYS A 186 22.18 -15.29 10.33
N ASP A 187 21.09 -16.00 10.04
CA ASP A 187 21.10 -17.30 9.37
C ASP A 187 21.11 -17.19 7.82
N PHE A 188 21.18 -15.96 7.30
CA PHE A 188 21.18 -15.62 5.87
C PHE A 188 22.38 -14.70 5.54
N PRO A 189 23.62 -15.23 5.59
CA PRO A 189 24.84 -14.43 5.45
C PRO A 189 24.92 -13.65 4.13
N GLU A 190 24.32 -14.16 3.06
CA GLU A 190 24.21 -13.48 1.77
C GLU A 190 23.39 -12.17 1.85
N LEU A 191 22.30 -12.16 2.64
CA LEU A 191 21.48 -10.98 2.86
C LEU A 191 22.17 -9.96 3.78
N ILE A 192 22.99 -10.44 4.72
CA ILE A 192 23.87 -9.57 5.52
C ILE A 192 24.93 -8.91 4.64
N CYS A 193 25.55 -9.66 3.74
CA CYS A 193 26.50 -9.12 2.76
C CYS A 193 25.83 -8.06 1.89
N GLU A 194 24.64 -8.32 1.36
CA GLU A 194 23.87 -7.35 0.57
C GLU A 194 23.54 -6.08 1.39
N ALA A 195 23.09 -6.23 2.64
CA ALA A 195 22.86 -5.09 3.53
C ALA A 195 24.13 -4.27 3.79
N ASN A 196 25.29 -4.93 3.92
CA ASN A 196 26.58 -4.25 4.12
C ASN A 196 27.05 -3.46 2.89
N MET A 197 26.64 -3.87 1.68
CA MET A 197 26.95 -3.14 0.45
C MET A 197 26.19 -1.82 0.34
N CYS A 198 25.10 -1.64 1.10
CA CYS A 198 24.25 -0.45 1.07
C CYS A 198 24.87 0.73 1.86
N THR A 199 26.09 1.14 1.48
CA THR A 199 26.77 2.34 2.00
C THR A 199 26.15 3.62 1.44
N ASP A 200 26.42 4.78 2.05
CA ASP A 200 25.90 6.08 1.55
C ASP A 200 26.38 6.35 0.12
N ASP A 201 27.64 6.02 -0.19
CA ASP A 201 28.20 6.17 -1.54
C ASP A 201 27.51 5.25 -2.55
N TYR A 202 27.23 4.00 -2.17
CA TYR A 202 26.48 3.07 -3.01
C TYR A 202 25.05 3.56 -3.25
N ILE A 203 24.36 4.00 -2.19
CA ILE A 203 23.00 4.54 -2.26
C ILE A 203 22.95 5.73 -3.22
N LYS A 204 23.85 6.71 -3.02
CA LYS A 204 23.94 7.90 -3.85
C LYS A 204 24.20 7.54 -5.31
N LYS A 205 25.17 6.64 -5.56
CA LYS A 205 25.47 6.16 -6.91
C LYS A 205 24.26 5.52 -7.57
N VAL A 206 23.57 4.61 -6.88
CA VAL A 206 22.36 3.94 -7.41
C VAL A 206 21.27 4.96 -7.75
N GLN A 207 21.06 5.95 -6.90
CA GLN A 207 20.08 7.02 -7.16
C GLN A 207 20.45 7.85 -8.39
N GLU A 208 21.72 8.25 -8.51
CA GLU A 208 22.24 8.99 -9.67
C GLU A 208 22.14 8.17 -10.97
N ASP A 209 22.52 6.89 -10.93
CA ASP A 209 22.46 5.97 -12.07
C ASP A 209 21.00 5.73 -12.50
N ASN A 210 20.09 5.43 -11.57
CA ASN A 210 18.66 5.26 -11.87
C ASN A 210 18.04 6.53 -12.48
N LEU A 211 18.35 7.71 -11.92
CA LEU A 211 17.85 8.99 -12.42
C LEU A 211 18.37 9.26 -13.84
N LYS A 212 19.67 9.08 -14.07
CA LYS A 212 20.30 9.27 -15.38
C LYS A 212 19.73 8.31 -16.42
N ASN A 213 19.56 7.04 -16.07
CA ASN A 213 19.00 6.02 -16.96
C ASN A 213 17.55 6.36 -17.35
N THR A 214 16.74 6.76 -16.36
CA THR A 214 15.36 7.19 -16.58
C THR A 214 15.30 8.42 -17.50
N GLN A 215 16.04 9.48 -17.18
CA GLN A 215 16.06 10.71 -17.98
C GLN A 215 16.56 10.46 -19.40
N SER A 216 17.61 9.67 -19.57
CA SER A 216 18.14 9.34 -20.89
C SER A 216 17.13 8.58 -21.74
N PHE A 217 16.44 7.59 -21.15
CA PHE A 217 15.41 6.82 -21.83
C PHE A 217 14.25 7.68 -22.32
N PHE A 218 13.60 8.44 -21.42
CA PHE A 218 12.48 9.29 -21.80
C PHE A 218 12.88 10.38 -22.79
N LYS A 219 14.06 10.99 -22.61
CA LYS A 219 14.59 11.97 -23.57
C LYS A 219 14.77 11.38 -24.97
N GLN A 220 15.30 10.16 -25.07
CA GLN A 220 15.48 9.49 -26.35
C GLN A 220 14.14 9.15 -27.01
N VAL A 221 13.20 8.58 -26.24
CA VAL A 221 11.84 8.30 -26.71
C VAL A 221 11.19 9.59 -27.25
N ASP A 222 11.18 10.66 -26.46
CA ASP A 222 10.55 11.93 -26.86
C ASP A 222 11.22 12.58 -28.08
N SER A 223 12.56 12.59 -28.13
CA SER A 223 13.30 13.19 -29.26
C SER A 223 13.09 12.51 -30.60
N THR A 224 12.67 11.24 -30.57
CA THR A 224 12.43 10.43 -31.77
C THR A 224 10.95 10.21 -32.04
N ASP A 225 10.05 10.77 -31.22
CA ASP A 225 8.61 10.56 -31.33
C ASP A 225 7.96 11.54 -32.33
N PRO A 226 7.67 11.12 -33.57
CA PRO A 226 6.98 11.98 -34.53
C PRO A 226 5.60 12.42 -34.05
N GLY A 227 4.96 11.68 -33.13
CA GLY A 227 3.64 12.02 -32.61
C GLY A 227 3.62 13.25 -31.72
N LEU A 228 4.75 13.61 -31.12
CA LEU A 228 4.87 14.87 -30.38
C LEU A 228 5.02 16.07 -31.33
N VAL A 229 5.74 15.90 -32.45
CA VAL A 229 5.99 16.97 -33.44
C VAL A 229 4.78 17.21 -34.34
N GLN A 230 4.11 16.13 -34.77
CA GLN A 230 2.93 16.17 -35.63
C GLN A 230 1.62 16.27 -34.84
N GLU A 231 1.71 16.39 -33.52
CA GLU A 231 0.56 16.51 -32.62
C GLU A 231 -0.48 15.40 -32.82
N TRP A 232 -0.06 14.13 -32.78
CA TRP A 232 -0.96 12.98 -32.89
C TRP A 232 -2.00 12.88 -31.77
N TYR A 233 -1.98 13.77 -30.79
CA TYR A 233 -3.04 13.95 -29.80
C TYR A 233 -4.16 14.90 -30.27
N SER A 234 -3.92 15.71 -31.30
CA SER A 234 -4.85 16.72 -31.80
C SER A 234 -6.14 16.09 -32.36
N PRO A 235 -7.30 16.73 -32.15
CA PRO A 235 -8.57 16.25 -32.71
C PRO A 235 -8.61 16.36 -34.24
N ASP A 236 -7.87 17.30 -34.82
CA ASP A 236 -7.88 17.57 -36.27
C ASP A 236 -6.84 16.74 -37.05
N PHE A 237 -6.03 15.93 -36.36
CA PHE A 237 -5.03 15.09 -37.00
C PHE A 237 -5.67 13.95 -37.80
N ASP A 238 -5.28 13.83 -39.07
CA ASP A 238 -5.74 12.76 -39.98
C ASP A 238 -5.00 11.44 -39.72
N ASP A 239 -5.70 10.50 -39.08
CA ASP A 239 -5.23 9.14 -38.79
C ASP A 239 -5.79 8.07 -39.73
N THR A 240 -6.39 8.46 -40.86
CA THR A 240 -7.00 7.50 -41.82
C THR A 240 -6.02 6.45 -42.33
N HIS A 241 -4.75 6.83 -42.46
CA HIS A 241 -3.65 5.95 -42.92
C HIS A 241 -2.98 5.13 -41.80
N TRP A 242 -3.43 5.22 -40.55
CA TRP A 242 -2.86 4.43 -39.45
C TRP A 242 -3.31 2.96 -39.51
N GLU A 243 -2.48 2.08 -38.95
CA GLU A 243 -2.83 0.67 -38.74
C GLU A 243 -4.10 0.59 -37.89
N GLU A 244 -5.02 -0.29 -38.25
CA GLU A 244 -6.12 -0.68 -37.37
C GLU A 244 -5.71 -1.89 -36.55
N LYS A 245 -5.89 -1.78 -35.23
CA LYS A 245 -5.47 -2.80 -34.27
C LYS A 245 -6.57 -3.03 -33.25
N GLU A 246 -6.87 -4.29 -32.95
CA GLU A 246 -7.69 -4.65 -31.80
C GLU A 246 -6.99 -4.20 -30.51
N LEU A 247 -7.70 -3.47 -29.64
CA LEU A 247 -7.13 -2.83 -28.45
C LEU A 247 -6.31 -3.80 -27.58
N LEU A 248 -6.79 -5.04 -27.43
CA LEU A 248 -6.20 -6.04 -26.55
C LEU A 248 -5.06 -6.83 -27.21
N THR A 249 -4.79 -6.61 -28.50
CA THR A 249 -3.67 -7.27 -29.19
C THR A 249 -2.34 -6.69 -28.71
N PRO A 250 -1.41 -7.52 -28.21
CA PRO A 250 -0.10 -7.04 -27.78
C PRO A 250 0.70 -6.36 -28.89
N TRP A 251 1.61 -5.47 -28.50
CA TRP A 251 2.61 -4.86 -29.38
C TRP A 251 4.02 -5.16 -28.87
N THR A 252 5.02 -4.97 -29.73
CA THR A 252 6.43 -5.28 -29.44
C THR A 252 7.35 -4.09 -29.68
N GLY A 253 8.47 -4.09 -28.96
CA GLY A 253 9.56 -3.13 -29.09
C GLY A 253 9.59 -2.08 -27.99
N THR A 254 10.66 -1.30 -28.00
CA THR A 254 10.94 -0.28 -26.98
C THR A 254 10.72 1.12 -27.53
N GLY A 255 9.94 1.92 -26.83
CA GLY A 255 9.66 3.29 -27.25
C GLY A 255 8.25 3.74 -26.91
N SER A 256 7.71 4.65 -27.71
CA SER A 256 6.32 5.10 -27.59
C SER A 256 5.41 4.48 -28.65
N PHE A 257 4.15 4.28 -28.27
CA PHE A 257 3.10 3.66 -29.06
C PHE A 257 1.85 4.49 -28.90
N TRP A 258 1.21 4.83 -30.01
CA TRP A 258 0.04 5.70 -30.02
C TRP A 258 -1.19 4.90 -30.40
N PHE A 259 -2.25 5.09 -29.61
CA PHE A 259 -3.57 4.57 -29.87
C PHE A 259 -4.53 5.75 -30.03
N ARG A 260 -5.35 5.76 -31.07
CA ARG A 260 -6.39 6.77 -31.29
C ARG A 260 -7.75 6.14 -31.52
N LYS A 261 -8.79 6.75 -30.94
CA LYS A 261 -10.19 6.39 -31.16
C LYS A 261 -11.07 7.62 -31.14
N THR A 262 -11.95 7.70 -32.13
CA THR A 262 -12.97 8.75 -32.22
C THR A 262 -14.33 8.15 -31.94
N ILE A 263 -15.08 8.80 -31.07
CA ILE A 263 -16.48 8.46 -30.79
C ILE A 263 -17.36 9.70 -31.02
N GLU A 264 -18.60 9.45 -31.43
CA GLU A 264 -19.61 10.50 -31.55
C GLU A 264 -20.32 10.66 -30.19
N ILE A 265 -20.37 11.89 -29.72
CA ILE A 265 -21.01 12.35 -28.50
C ILE A 265 -22.39 12.89 -28.86
N PRO A 266 -23.46 12.25 -28.38
CA PRO A 266 -24.82 12.76 -28.55
C PRO A 266 -24.97 14.18 -27.98
N PRO A 267 -25.79 15.07 -28.58
CA PRO A 267 -25.97 16.44 -28.12
C PRO A 267 -26.36 16.56 -26.64
N GLU A 268 -27.09 15.58 -26.09
CA GLU A 268 -27.49 15.52 -24.69
C GLU A 268 -26.32 15.30 -23.71
N LEU A 269 -25.18 14.78 -24.19
CA LEU A 269 -23.98 14.57 -23.38
C LEU A 269 -22.94 15.69 -23.55
N GLU A 270 -23.15 16.62 -24.48
CA GLU A 270 -22.28 17.77 -24.69
C GLU A 270 -22.11 18.57 -23.38
N GLY A 271 -20.86 18.85 -23.00
CA GLY A 271 -20.54 19.60 -21.79
C GLY A 271 -20.66 18.83 -20.48
N LYS A 272 -21.21 17.60 -20.48
CA LYS A 272 -21.30 16.78 -19.26
C LYS A 272 -19.95 16.22 -18.85
N PRO A 273 -19.68 16.05 -17.55
CA PRO A 273 -18.47 15.38 -17.08
C PRO A 273 -18.52 13.90 -17.43
N ALA A 274 -17.34 13.30 -17.57
CA ALA A 274 -17.19 11.87 -17.80
C ALA A 274 -15.93 11.34 -17.10
N THR A 275 -15.86 10.02 -16.97
CA THR A 275 -14.67 9.31 -16.49
C THR A 275 -14.25 8.28 -17.52
N LEU A 276 -12.97 8.30 -17.86
CA LEU A 276 -12.35 7.36 -18.77
C LEU A 276 -11.68 6.23 -17.97
N PHE A 277 -12.17 5.01 -18.17
CA PHE A 277 -11.63 3.78 -17.61
C PHE A 277 -10.88 3.02 -18.70
N LEU A 278 -9.58 2.78 -18.49
CA LEU A 278 -8.72 2.08 -19.46
C LEU A 278 -8.05 0.83 -18.87
N GLY A 279 -8.68 0.21 -17.87
CA GLY A 279 -8.13 -0.96 -17.19
C GLY A 279 -6.72 -0.72 -16.67
N THR A 280 -5.81 -1.65 -16.93
CA THR A 280 -4.37 -1.46 -16.73
C THR A 280 -3.65 -1.57 -18.07
N ILE A 281 -2.54 -0.85 -18.21
CA ILE A 281 -1.73 -0.78 -19.44
C ILE A 281 -0.29 -1.06 -19.03
N VAL A 282 0.43 -1.89 -19.79
CA VAL A 282 1.85 -2.15 -19.53
C VAL A 282 2.62 -0.82 -19.49
N ASP A 283 3.47 -0.67 -18.47
CA ASP A 283 4.36 0.46 -18.27
C ASP A 283 3.63 1.81 -18.12
N TRP A 284 3.91 2.80 -18.97
CA TRP A 284 3.52 4.19 -18.78
C TRP A 284 2.51 4.62 -19.83
N ASP A 285 1.58 5.48 -19.46
CA ASP A 285 0.67 6.11 -20.41
C ASP A 285 0.43 7.59 -20.11
N ALA A 286 0.16 8.35 -21.16
CA ALA A 286 -0.38 9.70 -21.13
C ALA A 286 -1.60 9.77 -22.03
N VAL A 287 -2.71 10.28 -21.51
CA VAL A 287 -4.00 10.26 -22.21
C VAL A 287 -4.46 11.67 -22.53
N TYR A 288 -4.84 11.86 -23.78
CA TYR A 288 -5.34 13.11 -24.33
C TYR A 288 -6.79 12.93 -24.79
N VAL A 289 -7.62 13.93 -24.53
CA VAL A 289 -8.99 14.02 -25.04
C VAL A 289 -9.13 15.34 -25.77
N ASN A 290 -9.46 15.29 -27.06
CA ASN A 290 -9.47 16.43 -27.97
C ASN A 290 -8.22 17.31 -27.86
N GLY A 291 -7.05 16.68 -27.81
CA GLY A 291 -5.75 17.36 -27.73
C GLY A 291 -5.34 17.83 -26.33
N VAL A 292 -6.21 17.74 -25.33
CA VAL A 292 -5.89 18.14 -23.95
C VAL A 292 -5.42 16.93 -23.15
N LEU A 293 -4.24 17.02 -22.54
CA LEU A 293 -3.74 16.01 -21.60
C LEU A 293 -4.65 15.96 -20.36
N ILE A 294 -5.35 14.85 -20.15
CA ILE A 294 -6.29 14.66 -19.03
C ILE A 294 -5.67 13.87 -17.87
N GLY A 295 -4.57 13.16 -18.10
CA GLY A 295 -3.87 12.43 -17.04
C GLY A 295 -2.81 11.48 -17.58
N ASN A 296 -2.08 10.87 -16.65
CA ASN A 296 -1.05 9.90 -16.94
C ASN A 296 -0.93 8.86 -15.81
N THR A 297 -0.36 7.71 -16.10
CA THR A 297 0.00 6.69 -15.11
C THR A 297 1.34 6.08 -15.48
N THR A 298 2.15 5.79 -14.46
CA THR A 298 3.60 5.67 -14.60
C THR A 298 4.14 4.26 -14.43
N TYR A 299 3.27 3.26 -14.31
CA TYR A 299 3.65 1.85 -14.29
C TYR A 299 2.42 0.96 -14.51
N ARG A 300 2.64 -0.35 -14.69
CA ARG A 300 1.60 -1.29 -15.13
C ARG A 300 0.37 -1.40 -14.24
N TYR A 301 0.52 -1.42 -12.93
CA TYR A 301 -0.53 -1.98 -12.05
C TYR A 301 -1.67 -1.05 -11.60
N PRO A 302 -1.56 0.30 -11.54
CA PRO A 302 -2.69 1.14 -11.17
C PRO A 302 -3.78 1.09 -12.24
N PRO A 303 -5.07 0.96 -11.87
CA PRO A 303 -6.15 1.20 -12.81
C PRO A 303 -6.05 2.61 -13.39
N ARG A 304 -6.27 2.73 -14.71
CA ARG A 304 -6.32 4.00 -15.43
C ARG A 304 -7.73 4.56 -15.30
N GLU A 305 -7.84 5.62 -14.53
CA GLU A 305 -9.07 6.37 -14.31
C GLU A 305 -8.77 7.87 -14.48
N TYR A 306 -9.32 8.48 -15.53
CA TYR A 306 -9.08 9.87 -15.85
C TYR A 306 -10.40 10.65 -15.95
N ARG A 307 -10.50 11.74 -15.20
CA ARG A 307 -11.69 12.60 -15.22
C ARG A 307 -11.64 13.56 -16.41
N ILE A 308 -12.73 13.60 -17.15
CA ILE A 308 -12.97 14.56 -18.23
C ILE A 308 -13.99 15.58 -17.70
N PRO A 309 -13.60 16.86 -17.53
CA PRO A 309 -14.50 17.86 -16.94
C PRO A 309 -15.77 18.12 -17.76
N ALA A 310 -15.65 18.10 -19.09
CA ALA A 310 -16.74 18.36 -20.02
C ALA A 310 -16.49 17.62 -21.35
N LEU A 311 -17.46 16.85 -21.81
CA LEU A 311 -17.40 16.20 -23.12
C LEU A 311 -17.53 17.21 -24.26
N PRO A 312 -16.77 17.02 -25.35
CA PRO A 312 -16.83 17.91 -26.49
C PRO A 312 -18.12 17.74 -27.30
N LYS A 313 -18.44 18.76 -28.09
CA LYS A 313 -19.55 18.71 -29.05
C LYS A 313 -19.24 17.78 -30.22
N GLY A 314 -20.16 16.87 -30.53
CA GLY A 314 -20.03 15.99 -31.69
C GLY A 314 -18.90 14.99 -31.50
N LYS A 315 -17.68 15.27 -31.95
CA LYS A 315 -16.59 14.30 -31.92
C LYS A 315 -15.74 14.38 -30.66
N CYS A 316 -15.52 13.24 -30.03
CA CYS A 316 -14.53 13.03 -28.98
C CYS A 316 -13.41 12.12 -29.49
N VAL A 317 -12.21 12.68 -29.61
CA VAL A 317 -10.97 12.01 -30.00
C VAL A 317 -10.18 11.70 -28.75
N ILE A 318 -9.97 10.42 -28.49
CA ILE A 318 -9.14 9.91 -27.40
C ILE A 318 -7.82 9.45 -28.01
N ALA A 319 -6.71 10.01 -27.55
CA ALA A 319 -5.36 9.59 -27.92
C ALA A 319 -4.60 9.11 -26.68
N ILE A 320 -4.01 7.92 -26.75
CA ILE A 320 -3.23 7.33 -25.67
C ILE A 320 -1.80 7.16 -26.18
N ARG A 321 -0.85 7.82 -25.53
CA ARG A 321 0.56 7.62 -25.74
C ARG A 321 1.08 6.67 -24.66
N VAL A 322 1.43 5.45 -25.05
CA VAL A 322 2.02 4.46 -24.17
C VAL A 322 3.53 4.45 -24.36
N ILE A 323 4.31 4.44 -23.28
CA ILE A 323 5.76 4.29 -23.32
C ILE A 323 6.10 2.97 -22.66
N SER A 324 6.85 2.12 -23.36
CA SER A 324 7.16 0.78 -22.89
C SER A 324 8.61 0.38 -23.14
N ASN A 325 9.13 -0.45 -22.22
CA ASN A 325 10.47 -0.99 -22.26
C ASN A 325 10.62 -2.16 -23.23
N ASP A 326 9.61 -3.02 -23.39
CA ASP A 326 9.70 -4.21 -24.24
C ASP A 326 8.32 -4.71 -24.70
N GLY A 327 7.61 -3.85 -25.43
CA GLY A 327 6.26 -4.15 -25.85
C GLY A 327 5.26 -4.17 -24.69
N GLY A 328 3.99 -4.33 -25.03
CA GLY A 328 2.95 -4.23 -24.02
C GLY A 328 1.58 -4.64 -24.54
N TYR A 329 0.60 -4.47 -23.67
CA TYR A 329 -0.80 -4.73 -23.96
C TYR A 329 -1.68 -3.91 -23.00
N PHE A 330 -2.94 -3.75 -23.39
CA PHE A 330 -4.03 -3.39 -22.49
C PHE A 330 -4.53 -4.68 -21.83
N THR A 331 -4.61 -4.73 -20.51
CA THR A 331 -4.89 -5.97 -19.75
C THR A 331 -6.25 -6.60 -20.09
N PRO A 332 -6.28 -7.78 -20.76
CA PRO A 332 -7.52 -8.42 -21.15
C PRO A 332 -8.45 -8.71 -19.96
N GLY A 333 -9.75 -8.52 -20.15
CA GLY A 333 -10.77 -8.74 -19.10
C GLY A 333 -11.00 -7.56 -18.15
N LYS A 334 -10.33 -6.42 -18.36
CA LYS A 334 -10.64 -5.15 -17.68
C LYS A 334 -11.68 -4.33 -18.44
N GLN A 335 -12.24 -3.31 -17.79
CA GLN A 335 -13.22 -2.40 -18.39
C GLN A 335 -12.52 -1.27 -19.14
N TYR A 336 -12.97 -1.05 -20.39
CA TYR A 336 -12.51 0.02 -21.29
C TYR A 336 -13.72 0.86 -21.66
N LEU A 337 -13.99 1.91 -20.89
CA LEU A 337 -15.24 2.65 -20.92
C LEU A 337 -15.00 4.15 -20.85
N LEU A 338 -15.86 4.91 -21.50
CA LEU A 338 -16.09 6.32 -21.18
C LEU A 338 -17.48 6.42 -20.52
N THR A 339 -17.55 6.80 -19.25
CA THR A 339 -18.78 6.75 -18.46
C THR A 339 -19.23 8.15 -18.05
N THR A 340 -20.52 8.43 -18.20
CA THR A 340 -21.24 9.59 -17.67
C THR A 340 -22.34 9.12 -16.71
N ASP A 341 -23.06 10.05 -16.09
CA ASP A 341 -24.23 9.73 -15.26
C ASP A 341 -25.39 9.11 -16.05
N GLU A 342 -25.40 9.26 -17.38
CA GLU A 342 -26.48 8.76 -18.25
C GLU A 342 -26.13 7.46 -18.97
N GLY A 343 -24.88 7.00 -18.91
CA GLY A 343 -24.46 5.74 -19.50
C GLY A 343 -22.98 5.67 -19.84
N SER A 344 -22.59 4.58 -20.51
CA SER A 344 -21.19 4.31 -20.86
C SER A 344 -21.04 4.00 -22.35
N PHE A 345 -19.98 4.55 -22.95
CA PHE A 345 -19.48 4.12 -24.25
C PHE A 345 -18.50 2.97 -24.06
N ASN A 346 -18.68 1.89 -24.83
CA ASN A 346 -17.73 0.79 -24.87
C ASN A 346 -16.54 1.16 -25.78
N LEU A 347 -15.34 1.17 -25.22
CA LEU A 347 -14.12 1.52 -25.94
C LEU A 347 -13.35 0.30 -26.47
N ASN A 348 -13.83 -0.93 -26.22
CA ASN A 348 -13.25 -2.14 -26.79
C ASN A 348 -13.31 -2.15 -28.34
N GLY A 349 -12.62 -3.11 -28.93
CA GLY A 349 -12.55 -3.32 -30.37
C GLY A 349 -11.37 -2.60 -31.02
N VAL A 350 -11.54 -2.24 -32.28
CA VAL A 350 -10.50 -1.63 -33.12
C VAL A 350 -10.19 -0.20 -32.68
N TRP A 351 -8.90 0.12 -32.65
CA TRP A 351 -8.30 1.44 -32.50
C TRP A 351 -7.32 1.70 -33.64
N LYS A 352 -7.08 2.97 -33.96
CA LYS A 352 -5.93 3.35 -34.78
C LYS A 352 -4.67 3.19 -33.95
N PHE A 353 -3.63 2.60 -34.53
CA PHE A 353 -2.37 2.30 -33.88
C PHE A 353 -1.19 2.79 -34.71
N LYS A 354 -0.18 3.36 -34.05
CA LYS A 354 1.08 3.74 -34.69
C LYS A 354 2.25 3.71 -33.72
N LYS A 355 3.39 3.21 -34.18
CA LYS A 355 4.66 3.34 -33.44
C LYS A 355 5.13 4.79 -33.50
N GLY A 356 5.49 5.34 -32.34
CA GLY A 356 6.05 6.67 -32.19
C GLY A 356 7.57 6.62 -32.13
N GLY A 357 8.12 7.16 -31.04
CA GLY A 357 9.56 7.21 -30.78
C GLY A 357 10.13 5.85 -30.45
N CYS A 358 11.44 5.71 -30.65
CA CYS A 358 12.18 4.47 -30.44
C CYS A 358 13.30 4.72 -29.41
N SER A 359 13.57 3.72 -28.58
CA SER A 359 14.69 3.78 -27.64
C SER A 359 15.29 2.39 -27.45
N THR A 360 16.43 2.31 -26.78
CA THR A 360 16.94 1.05 -26.24
C THR A 360 16.27 0.75 -24.89
N PRO A 361 16.05 -0.52 -24.52
CA PRO A 361 15.47 -0.88 -23.22
C PRO A 361 16.23 -0.23 -22.06
N GLN A 362 15.50 0.19 -21.03
CA GLN A 362 16.13 0.69 -19.81
C GLN A 362 16.96 -0.41 -19.15
N VAL A 363 18.08 0.00 -18.54
CA VAL A 363 18.72 -0.83 -17.53
C VAL A 363 17.74 -0.98 -16.37
N PRO A 364 17.46 -2.21 -15.88
CA PRO A 364 16.54 -2.42 -14.77
C PRO A 364 16.90 -1.57 -13.56
N GLU A 365 15.90 -0.91 -12.99
CA GLU A 365 16.08 -0.06 -11.81
C GLU A 365 16.50 -0.89 -10.60
N ILE A 366 17.48 -0.39 -9.84
CA ILE A 366 17.79 -0.95 -8.53
C ILE A 366 16.90 -0.26 -7.49
N PHE A 367 15.93 -1.01 -6.97
CA PHE A 367 15.05 -0.53 -5.89
C PHE A 367 15.73 -0.66 -4.53
N LEU A 368 16.28 0.44 -4.02
CA LEU A 368 16.94 0.45 -2.71
C LEU A 368 16.04 -0.05 -1.58
N HIS A 369 14.75 0.28 -1.61
CA HIS A 369 13.80 -0.16 -0.59
C HIS A 369 13.54 -1.69 -0.58
N TYR A 370 14.01 -2.43 -1.58
CA TYR A 370 13.97 -3.91 -1.57
C TYR A 370 15.13 -4.50 -0.79
N LYS A 371 16.20 -3.73 -0.55
CA LYS A 371 17.42 -4.22 0.07
C LYS A 371 17.17 -4.61 1.53
N PRO A 372 17.89 -5.63 2.05
CA PRO A 372 17.62 -6.16 3.38
C PRO A 372 17.76 -5.12 4.49
N THR A 373 17.01 -5.28 5.58
CA THR A 373 17.04 -4.45 6.80
C THR A 373 16.55 -3.01 6.67
N GLY A 374 16.63 -2.39 5.50
CA GLY A 374 16.37 -0.96 5.33
C GLY A 374 15.01 -0.50 5.85
N LEU A 375 13.93 -1.16 5.45
CA LEU A 375 12.57 -0.79 5.85
C LEU A 375 12.25 -1.18 7.29
N TYR A 376 12.79 -2.29 7.80
CA TYR A 376 12.70 -2.59 9.23
C TYR A 376 13.24 -1.42 10.06
N ASN A 377 14.46 -0.97 9.73
CA ASN A 377 15.12 0.10 10.44
C ASN A 377 14.36 1.42 10.36
N GLY A 378 13.83 1.77 9.19
CA GLY A 378 13.16 3.04 8.97
C GLY A 378 11.68 3.08 9.36
N MET A 379 10.97 1.95 9.31
CA MET A 379 9.50 1.91 9.40
C MET A 379 8.94 0.97 10.48
N ILE A 380 9.72 0.03 11.02
CA ILE A 380 9.26 -0.89 12.07
C ILE A 380 9.93 -0.57 13.41
N SER A 381 11.25 -0.39 13.42
CA SER A 381 12.00 -0.07 14.63
C SER A 381 11.47 1.14 15.42
N PRO A 382 11.09 2.27 14.81
CA PRO A 382 10.61 3.41 15.58
C PRO A 382 9.20 3.19 16.18
N LEU A 383 8.52 2.09 15.85
CA LEU A 383 7.20 1.74 16.38
C LEU A 383 7.27 0.89 17.66
N LYS A 384 8.44 0.33 18.00
CA LYS A 384 8.60 -0.60 19.15
C LYS A 384 7.97 -0.10 20.46
N PRO A 385 8.05 1.20 20.81
CA PRO A 385 7.44 1.67 22.06
C PRO A 385 5.90 1.76 22.01
N TYR A 386 5.29 1.79 20.82
CA TYR A 386 3.84 1.87 20.66
C TYR A 386 3.19 0.51 20.91
N ARG A 387 2.35 0.42 21.94
CA ARG A 387 1.65 -0.83 22.28
C ARG A 387 0.63 -1.19 21.19
N ILE A 388 0.67 -2.45 20.72
CA ILE A 388 -0.26 -2.98 19.72
C ILE A 388 -1.01 -4.19 20.27
N LYS A 389 -2.20 -4.48 19.73
CA LYS A 389 -2.92 -5.72 19.95
C LYS A 389 -2.34 -6.89 19.16
N GLY A 390 -1.86 -6.61 17.95
CA GLY A 390 -1.31 -7.61 17.05
C GLY A 390 -0.94 -7.01 15.69
N ALA A 391 -0.46 -7.87 14.79
CA ALA A 391 -0.09 -7.50 13.43
C ALA A 391 -0.91 -8.26 12.39
N ILE A 392 -1.21 -7.60 11.27
CA ILE A 392 -1.72 -8.21 10.05
C ILE A 392 -0.69 -8.02 8.92
N TRP A 393 -0.39 -9.09 8.21
CA TRP A 393 0.69 -9.15 7.22
C TRP A 393 0.18 -9.64 5.86
N TYR A 394 0.44 -8.89 4.80
CA TYR A 394 0.11 -9.32 3.44
C TYR A 394 1.29 -9.10 2.51
N GLN A 395 2.05 -10.18 2.32
CA GLN A 395 3.25 -10.21 1.49
C GLN A 395 3.59 -11.65 1.10
N GLY A 396 4.32 -11.78 -0.02
CA GLY A 396 4.95 -13.00 -0.50
C GLY A 396 5.27 -12.95 -1.98
N GLU A 397 4.64 -12.03 -2.72
CA GLU A 397 4.72 -11.93 -4.18
C GLU A 397 6.16 -11.68 -4.64
N SER A 398 6.89 -10.81 -3.96
CA SER A 398 8.29 -10.49 -4.28
C SER A 398 9.30 -11.55 -3.83
N ASP A 399 8.87 -12.56 -3.06
CA ASP A 399 9.70 -13.70 -2.69
C ASP A 399 9.44 -14.92 -3.59
N ALA A 400 8.58 -14.82 -4.60
CA ALA A 400 8.27 -15.94 -5.50
C ALA A 400 9.51 -16.51 -6.22
N GLY A 401 10.55 -15.71 -6.44
CA GLY A 401 11.84 -16.17 -6.97
C GLY A 401 12.78 -16.84 -5.95
N ASN A 402 12.47 -16.75 -4.65
CA ASN A 402 13.27 -17.25 -3.53
C ASN A 402 12.36 -17.90 -2.46
N TYR A 403 11.40 -18.71 -2.91
CA TYR A 403 10.32 -19.21 -2.05
C TYR A 403 10.82 -20.23 -1.03
N GLU A 404 11.92 -20.95 -1.31
CA GLU A 404 12.46 -22.04 -0.49
C GLU A 404 12.80 -21.60 0.93
N THR A 405 13.22 -20.34 1.10
CA THR A 405 13.61 -19.76 2.40
C THR A 405 12.51 -18.92 3.03
N TYR A 406 11.32 -18.80 2.41
CA TYR A 406 10.27 -17.90 2.85
C TYR A 406 9.80 -18.19 4.27
N ARG A 407 9.44 -19.46 4.58
CA ARG A 407 8.97 -19.84 5.91
C ARG A 407 10.00 -19.54 7.01
N GLN A 408 11.27 -19.81 6.74
CA GLN A 408 12.36 -19.55 7.68
C GLN A 408 12.49 -18.05 7.96
N LYS A 409 12.58 -17.23 6.90
CA LYS A 409 12.62 -15.76 7.02
C LYS A 409 11.39 -15.23 7.76
N PHE A 410 10.21 -15.74 7.47
CA PHE A 410 8.96 -15.28 8.10
C PHE A 410 8.90 -15.66 9.58
N THR A 411 9.39 -16.84 9.94
CA THR A 411 9.53 -17.26 11.35
C THR A 411 10.47 -16.33 12.10
N SER A 412 11.66 -16.05 11.55
CA SER A 412 12.63 -15.13 12.15
C SER A 412 12.11 -13.70 12.26
N LEU A 413 11.34 -13.23 11.27
CA LEU A 413 10.69 -11.92 11.29
C LEU A 413 9.69 -11.82 12.46
N ILE A 414 8.75 -12.77 12.57
CA ILE A 414 7.73 -12.76 13.62
C ILE A 414 8.37 -12.81 15.00
N GLN A 415 9.37 -13.68 15.20
CA GLN A 415 10.10 -13.79 16.46
C GLN A 415 10.86 -12.49 16.80
N SER A 416 11.55 -11.90 15.83
CA SER A 416 12.25 -10.63 16.03
C SER A 416 11.29 -9.53 16.46
N TRP A 417 10.13 -9.39 15.80
CA TRP A 417 9.18 -8.34 16.15
C TRP A 417 8.54 -8.56 17.52
N ARG A 418 8.22 -9.80 17.90
CA ARG A 418 7.73 -10.10 19.25
C ARG A 418 8.77 -9.80 20.32
N ASN A 419 10.05 -10.11 20.05
CA ASN A 419 11.16 -9.77 20.93
C ASN A 419 11.33 -8.24 21.05
N ASP A 420 11.25 -7.52 19.93
CA ASP A 420 11.37 -6.06 19.89
C ASP A 420 10.29 -5.35 20.72
N TRP A 421 9.06 -5.87 20.71
CA TRP A 421 7.95 -5.35 21.54
C TRP A 421 7.95 -5.91 22.97
N GLY A 422 8.65 -7.01 23.21
CA GLY A 422 8.75 -7.67 24.53
C GLY A 422 7.53 -8.51 24.91
N TYR A 423 6.67 -8.91 23.97
CA TYR A 423 5.53 -9.81 24.23
C TYR A 423 5.06 -10.57 22.98
N GLU A 424 4.43 -11.73 23.20
CA GLU A 424 3.93 -12.65 22.17
C GLU A 424 2.56 -12.21 21.60
N PHE A 425 2.52 -11.14 20.81
CA PHE A 425 1.29 -10.68 20.18
C PHE A 425 0.80 -11.57 19.02
N PRO A 426 -0.54 -11.67 18.81
CA PRO A 426 -1.15 -12.28 17.64
C PRO A 426 -0.62 -11.76 16.31
N PHE A 427 -0.30 -12.66 15.39
CA PHE A 427 0.20 -12.33 14.07
C PHE A 427 -0.62 -13.04 13.01
N MET A 428 -1.44 -12.31 12.27
CA MET A 428 -2.23 -12.88 11.18
C MET A 428 -1.66 -12.49 9.83
N PHE A 429 -1.81 -13.37 8.85
CA PHE A 429 -1.32 -13.11 7.50
C PHE A 429 -2.29 -13.57 6.43
N VAL A 430 -2.08 -13.13 5.20
CA VAL A 430 -2.93 -13.43 4.05
C VAL A 430 -2.20 -14.36 3.10
N GLU A 431 -2.87 -15.44 2.72
CA GLU A 431 -2.43 -16.33 1.65
C GLU A 431 -2.32 -15.56 0.32
N LEU A 432 -1.31 -15.82 -0.53
CA LEU A 432 -1.27 -15.17 -1.84
C LEU A 432 -2.47 -15.57 -2.72
N PRO A 433 -3.16 -14.61 -3.36
CA PRO A 433 -4.35 -14.89 -4.14
C PRO A 433 -4.00 -15.61 -5.45
N HIS A 434 -5.02 -16.05 -6.20
CA HIS A 434 -4.80 -16.50 -7.57
C HIS A 434 -4.41 -15.33 -8.49
N TRP A 435 -3.38 -15.51 -9.31
CA TRP A 435 -2.97 -14.61 -10.38
C TRP A 435 -2.32 -15.44 -11.50
N GLY A 436 -2.72 -15.20 -12.75
CA GLY A 436 -2.31 -16.00 -13.91
C GLY A 436 -0.81 -15.91 -14.21
N GLU A 437 -0.19 -14.77 -13.91
CA GLU A 437 1.26 -14.54 -14.07
C GLU A 437 2.04 -14.81 -12.77
N GLY A 438 1.42 -15.42 -11.75
CA GLY A 438 2.05 -15.61 -10.44
C GLY A 438 3.20 -16.63 -10.40
N GLY A 439 3.40 -17.45 -11.44
CA GLY A 439 4.48 -18.44 -11.49
C GLY A 439 4.57 -19.31 -10.23
N ASN A 440 5.58 -19.04 -9.38
CA ASN A 440 5.88 -19.77 -8.14
C ASN A 440 4.99 -19.40 -6.93
N TRP A 441 3.95 -18.58 -7.09
CA TRP A 441 3.07 -18.21 -5.97
C TRP A 441 2.41 -19.40 -5.27
N HIS A 442 2.18 -20.50 -5.98
CA HIS A 442 1.70 -21.73 -5.38
C HIS A 442 2.68 -22.34 -4.36
N LEU A 443 4.00 -22.16 -4.57
CA LEU A 443 5.03 -22.57 -3.63
C LEU A 443 5.12 -21.61 -2.44
N ILE A 444 4.94 -20.30 -2.67
CA ILE A 444 4.79 -19.34 -1.57
C ILE A 444 3.58 -19.66 -0.69
N ARG A 445 2.41 -19.97 -1.28
CA ARG A 445 1.23 -20.42 -0.51
C ARG A 445 1.53 -21.62 0.37
N ARG A 446 2.32 -22.58 -0.13
CA ARG A 446 2.77 -23.71 0.68
C ARG A 446 3.59 -23.26 1.88
N GLN A 447 4.55 -22.36 1.68
CA GLN A 447 5.37 -21.80 2.75
C GLN A 447 4.52 -21.03 3.77
N GLN A 448 3.53 -20.26 3.32
CA GLN A 448 2.59 -19.53 4.16
C GLN A 448 1.74 -20.46 5.03
N ILE A 449 1.18 -21.53 4.45
CA ILE A 449 0.44 -22.56 5.21
C ILE A 449 1.34 -23.20 6.26
N ASP A 450 2.56 -23.57 5.89
CA ASP A 450 3.52 -24.22 6.78
C ASP A 450 4.00 -23.27 7.92
N SER A 451 3.87 -21.94 7.75
CA SER A 451 4.11 -20.96 8.82
C SER A 451 3.05 -20.93 9.92
N LEU A 452 1.93 -21.64 9.77
CA LEU A 452 0.91 -21.79 10.82
C LEU A 452 1.40 -22.59 12.05
N ASP A 453 2.53 -23.28 11.94
CA ASP A 453 3.20 -23.92 13.09
C ASP A 453 3.74 -22.87 14.10
N ILE A 454 3.83 -21.59 13.72
CA ILE A 454 4.24 -20.52 14.62
C ILE A 454 3.08 -20.23 15.61
N PRO A 455 3.32 -20.22 16.93
CA PRO A 455 2.28 -19.92 17.92
C PRO A 455 1.62 -18.55 17.73
N ASN A 456 0.35 -18.44 18.14
CA ASN A 456 -0.46 -17.21 18.04
C ASN A 456 -0.52 -16.65 16.60
N THR A 457 -0.63 -17.53 15.60
CA THR A 457 -0.81 -17.14 14.20
C THR A 457 -2.09 -17.71 13.59
N ALA A 458 -2.57 -17.02 12.55
CA ALA A 458 -3.64 -17.50 11.70
C ALA A 458 -3.53 -16.90 10.29
N MET A 459 -4.00 -17.64 9.30
CA MET A 459 -3.96 -17.25 7.90
C MET A 459 -5.38 -17.02 7.37
N ALA A 460 -5.62 -15.87 6.76
CA ALA A 460 -6.78 -15.65 5.92
C ALA A 460 -6.49 -16.26 4.54
N ALA A 461 -7.25 -17.30 4.15
CA ALA A 461 -7.17 -17.85 2.81
C ALA A 461 -7.66 -16.80 1.81
N ALA A 462 -7.02 -16.70 0.66
CA ALA A 462 -7.36 -15.70 -0.35
C ALA A 462 -7.15 -16.18 -1.79
N PHE A 463 -6.81 -17.47 -1.99
CA PHE A 463 -6.69 -18.03 -3.34
C PHE A 463 -7.93 -17.76 -4.22
N ASP A 464 -9.13 -17.93 -3.65
CA ASP A 464 -10.43 -17.71 -4.31
C ASP A 464 -10.80 -16.23 -4.51
N LEU A 465 -10.05 -15.31 -3.90
CA LEU A 465 -10.28 -13.86 -3.98
C LEU A 465 -9.34 -13.19 -5.00
N GLY A 466 -8.61 -13.99 -5.78
CA GLY A 466 -7.70 -13.52 -6.81
C GLY A 466 -8.38 -13.14 -8.12
N GLU A 467 -7.65 -12.39 -8.94
CA GLU A 467 -8.02 -12.06 -10.31
C GLU A 467 -6.95 -12.65 -11.24
N HIS A 468 -7.37 -13.44 -12.23
CA HIS A 468 -6.43 -14.08 -13.16
C HIS A 468 -5.51 -13.06 -13.86
N ASN A 469 -6.02 -11.85 -14.14
CA ASN A 469 -5.37 -10.81 -14.92
C ASN A 469 -4.82 -9.63 -14.08
N ASP A 470 -4.89 -9.70 -12.74
CA ASP A 470 -4.45 -8.60 -11.89
C ASP A 470 -3.68 -9.07 -10.65
N LEU A 471 -2.50 -8.49 -10.46
CA LEU A 471 -1.65 -8.67 -9.29
C LEU A 471 -2.32 -8.13 -8.01
N HIS A 472 -3.18 -7.11 -8.16
CA HIS A 472 -3.85 -6.38 -7.08
C HIS A 472 -5.37 -6.53 -7.19
N PRO A 473 -5.94 -7.72 -6.87
CA PRO A 473 -7.38 -7.96 -6.98
C PRO A 473 -8.19 -6.97 -6.14
N LEU A 474 -9.31 -6.48 -6.67
CA LEU A 474 -10.11 -5.42 -6.06
C LEU A 474 -10.97 -5.91 -4.88
N GLY A 475 -11.18 -7.23 -4.76
CA GLY A 475 -11.96 -7.93 -3.72
C GLY A 475 -11.40 -7.84 -2.28
N LYS A 476 -10.96 -6.66 -1.83
CA LYS A 476 -10.26 -6.47 -0.55
C LYS A 476 -11.15 -6.62 0.68
N LYS A 477 -12.47 -6.41 0.56
CA LYS A 477 -13.41 -6.51 1.69
C LYS A 477 -13.38 -7.88 2.34
N VAL A 478 -13.54 -8.93 1.55
CA VAL A 478 -13.55 -10.32 2.05
C VAL A 478 -12.20 -10.70 2.66
N VAL A 479 -11.08 -10.21 2.13
CA VAL A 479 -9.74 -10.41 2.73
C VAL A 479 -9.68 -9.81 4.14
N GLY A 480 -10.11 -8.54 4.29
CA GLY A 480 -10.16 -7.87 5.59
C GLY A 480 -11.09 -8.56 6.58
N GLU A 481 -12.26 -9.02 6.13
CA GLU A 481 -13.21 -9.77 6.96
C GLU A 481 -12.68 -11.11 7.44
N ARG A 482 -11.98 -11.87 6.57
CA ARG A 482 -11.32 -13.13 6.94
C ARG A 482 -10.20 -12.89 7.95
N LEU A 483 -9.37 -11.86 7.76
CA LEU A 483 -8.38 -11.45 8.75
C LEU A 483 -9.03 -11.06 10.09
N ALA A 484 -10.16 -10.36 10.07
CA ALA A 484 -10.87 -9.97 11.28
C ALA A 484 -11.40 -11.19 12.02
N ARG A 485 -11.89 -12.21 11.30
CA ARG A 485 -12.31 -13.50 11.86
C ARG A 485 -11.12 -14.30 12.41
N CYS A 486 -9.96 -14.27 11.76
CA CYS A 486 -8.71 -14.79 12.33
C CYS A 486 -8.36 -14.08 13.65
N ALA A 487 -8.43 -12.75 13.69
CA ALA A 487 -8.20 -11.97 14.91
C ALA A 487 -9.21 -12.33 16.00
N MET A 488 -10.51 -12.45 15.69
CA MET A 488 -11.55 -12.85 16.64
C MET A 488 -11.19 -14.15 17.36
N ARG A 489 -10.68 -15.16 16.64
CA ARG A 489 -10.24 -16.42 17.25
C ARG A 489 -8.96 -16.28 18.07
N VAL A 490 -7.92 -15.67 17.50
CA VAL A 490 -6.56 -15.66 18.09
C VAL A 490 -6.38 -14.57 19.14
N ALA A 491 -6.83 -13.35 18.85
CA ALA A 491 -6.61 -12.17 19.69
C ALA A 491 -7.76 -11.89 20.68
N TYR A 492 -8.99 -12.34 20.37
CA TYR A 492 -10.16 -12.13 21.23
C TYR A 492 -10.69 -13.43 21.88
N GLY A 493 -10.16 -14.60 21.51
CA GLY A 493 -10.54 -15.88 22.11
C GLY A 493 -11.95 -16.36 21.77
N GLU A 494 -12.52 -15.86 20.66
CA GLU A 494 -13.89 -16.16 20.25
C GLU A 494 -14.06 -17.62 19.81
N LYS A 495 -15.12 -18.27 20.28
CA LYS A 495 -15.54 -19.60 19.82
C LYS A 495 -16.51 -19.44 18.64
N MET A 496 -16.04 -19.77 17.45
CA MET A 496 -16.77 -19.57 16.19
C MET A 496 -16.87 -20.88 15.38
N PRO A 497 -17.87 -21.02 14.48
CA PRO A 497 -17.96 -22.16 13.57
C PRO A 497 -16.71 -22.33 12.72
N HIS A 498 -16.26 -23.57 12.55
CA HIS A 498 -15.10 -23.92 11.72
C HIS A 498 -15.25 -23.39 10.30
N SER A 499 -14.15 -22.95 9.72
CA SER A 499 -14.11 -22.35 8.38
C SER A 499 -12.79 -22.73 7.71
N PRO A 500 -12.80 -23.12 6.42
CA PRO A 500 -11.57 -23.35 5.68
C PRO A 500 -10.88 -22.04 5.26
N PHE A 501 -11.52 -20.88 5.47
CA PHE A 501 -11.02 -19.58 5.00
C PHE A 501 -10.31 -18.77 6.10
N GLU A 502 -10.44 -19.17 7.36
CA GLU A 502 -9.75 -18.57 8.51
C GLU A 502 -9.00 -19.65 9.27
N ILE A 503 -7.78 -19.92 8.82
CA ILE A 503 -7.01 -21.09 9.22
C ILE A 503 -6.16 -20.71 10.43
N VAL A 504 -6.55 -21.18 11.61
CA VAL A 504 -5.78 -20.97 12.84
C VAL A 504 -4.76 -22.09 12.97
N GLY A 505 -3.50 -21.73 13.21
CA GLY A 505 -2.44 -22.70 13.45
C GLY A 505 -2.73 -23.56 14.66
N TYR A 506 -2.62 -24.89 14.50
CA TYR A 506 -2.81 -25.82 15.61
C TYR A 506 -1.61 -25.73 16.55
N ASN A 507 -1.81 -25.11 17.70
CA ASN A 507 -0.78 -25.06 18.72
C ASN A 507 -1.31 -25.63 20.04
N LYS A 508 -1.01 -26.90 20.28
CA LYS A 508 -0.99 -27.49 21.62
C LYS A 508 0.05 -26.74 22.45
N LYS A 509 -0.35 -25.68 23.13
CA LYS A 509 0.21 -25.46 24.47
C LYS A 509 -0.52 -26.44 25.38
N ILE A 510 0.10 -27.60 25.63
CA ILE A 510 -0.22 -28.34 26.85
C ILE A 510 0.03 -27.33 27.97
N LYS A 511 -1.04 -27.05 28.71
CA LYS A 511 -1.06 -26.10 29.83
C LYS A 511 0.06 -26.37 30.81
#